data_AF-A0A5D3JFL6-F1
#
_entry.id   AF-A0A5D3JFL6-F1
#
_cell.length_a   1.000
_cell.length_b   1.000
_cell.length_c   1.000
_cell.angle_alpha   90.00
_cell.angle_beta   90.00
_cell.angle_gamma   90.00
#
_symmetry.space_group_name_H-M   'P 1'
#
loop_
_entity.id
_entity.type
_entity.pdbx_description
1 polymer ?
#
loop_
_entity_poly.entity_id
_entity_poly.type
_entity_poly.pdbx_seq_one_letter_code
_entity_poly.pdbx_strand_id
1 'polypeptide(L)'
;MSEFSRETLLNIIETDHVQCGDASALARMALAAMDSEPVIIVGDDGGDALSYRRLIQSFAPGTKLYRHAQPAPVVPGKWIPVSERMPEIGDIVLTAMGGVVNVGETECSAANCRFFTSVISGRELPATHWMPLPAAPQEVNRE
;
A
#
# COMPACT_ATOMS: atom_id res chain seq x y z
N MET A 1 7.01 -10.97 7.07
CA MET A 1 6.59 -9.70 6.43
C MET A 1 6.27 -10.04 5.00
N SER A 2 5.00 -9.96 4.59
CA SER A 2 4.66 -10.12 3.18
C SER A 2 4.94 -8.79 2.50
N GLU A 3 6.14 -8.63 1.95
CA GLU A 3 6.39 -7.55 0.99
C GLU A 3 5.47 -7.77 -0.21
N PHE A 4 4.98 -6.68 -0.80
CA PHE A 4 4.28 -6.70 -2.07
C PHE A 4 5.30 -7.07 -3.17
N SER A 5 5.63 -8.35 -3.24
CA SER A 5 6.68 -8.91 -4.08
C SER A 5 6.08 -9.57 -5.32
N ARG A 6 6.87 -9.64 -6.41
CA ARG A 6 6.50 -10.38 -7.62
C ARG A 6 6.08 -11.82 -7.29
N GLU A 7 6.81 -12.47 -6.39
CA GLU A 7 6.57 -13.85 -5.97
C GLU A 7 5.20 -13.99 -5.29
N THR A 8 4.84 -13.04 -4.43
CA THR A 8 3.52 -13.02 -3.77
C THR A 8 2.38 -12.88 -4.79
N LEU A 9 2.54 -12.01 -5.79
CA LEU A 9 1.51 -11.83 -6.83
C LEU A 9 1.35 -13.06 -7.72
N LEU A 10 2.45 -13.72 -8.07
CA LEU A 10 2.41 -14.97 -8.83
C LEU A 10 1.71 -16.08 -8.04
N ASN A 11 2.00 -16.19 -6.75
CA ASN A 11 1.34 -17.16 -5.88
C ASN A 11 -0.17 -16.89 -5.76
N ILE A 12 -0.60 -15.62 -5.69
CA ILE A 12 -2.02 -15.26 -5.71
C ILE A 12 -2.66 -15.71 -7.03
N ILE A 13 -2.04 -15.45 -8.18
CA ILE A 13 -2.60 -15.85 -9.48
C ILE A 13 -2.75 -17.37 -9.60
N GLU A 14 -1.81 -18.12 -9.03
CA GLU A 14 -1.79 -19.58 -9.07
C GLU A 14 -2.80 -20.21 -8.09
N THR A 15 -2.98 -19.61 -6.92
CA THR A 15 -3.85 -20.14 -5.84
C THR A 15 -5.31 -19.68 -5.95
N ASP A 16 -5.59 -18.52 -6.54
CA ASP A 16 -6.91 -17.91 -6.64
C ASP A 16 -7.82 -18.56 -7.71
N HIS A 17 -7.40 -19.68 -8.29
CA HIS A 17 -8.24 -20.40 -9.26
C HIS A 17 -9.55 -20.95 -8.64
N VAL A 18 -9.66 -20.96 -7.31
CA VAL A 18 -10.76 -21.57 -6.56
C VAL A 18 -11.79 -20.56 -6.03
N GLN A 19 -11.51 -19.24 -5.95
CA GLN A 19 -12.45 -18.26 -5.36
C GLN A 19 -12.40 -16.90 -6.09
N CYS A 20 -13.33 -16.68 -7.02
CA CYS A 20 -13.69 -15.38 -7.64
C CYS A 20 -12.48 -14.53 -8.11
N GLY A 21 -12.08 -14.70 -9.37
CA GLY A 21 -10.83 -14.19 -9.98
C GLY A 21 -10.58 -12.67 -10.02
N ASP A 22 -11.21 -11.88 -9.15
CA ASP A 22 -10.92 -10.47 -8.92
C ASP A 22 -9.54 -10.26 -8.29
N ALA A 23 -9.09 -11.15 -7.38
CA ALA A 23 -7.76 -11.07 -6.79
C ALA A 23 -6.66 -11.46 -7.80
N SER A 24 -6.89 -12.51 -8.59
CA SER A 24 -6.02 -12.87 -9.72
C SER A 24 -5.96 -11.76 -10.78
N ALA A 25 -7.08 -11.13 -11.12
CA ALA A 25 -7.12 -10.01 -12.06
C ALA A 25 -6.31 -8.81 -11.55
N LEU A 26 -6.49 -8.45 -10.28
CA LEU A 26 -5.73 -7.36 -9.65
C LEU A 26 -4.22 -7.68 -9.59
N ALA A 27 -3.86 -8.93 -9.27
CA ALA A 27 -2.47 -9.37 -9.24
C ALA A 27 -1.81 -9.32 -10.63
N ARG A 28 -2.55 -9.66 -11.69
CA ARG A 28 -2.08 -9.52 -13.08
C ARG A 28 -1.88 -8.06 -13.48
N MET A 29 -2.78 -7.16 -13.08
CA MET A 29 -2.62 -5.73 -13.32
C MET A 29 -1.39 -5.17 -12.59
N ALA A 30 -1.18 -5.59 -11.33
CA ALA A 30 0.00 -5.20 -10.56
C ALA A 30 1.31 -5.70 -11.19
N LEU A 31 1.35 -6.96 -11.66
CA LEU A 31 2.50 -7.49 -12.41
C LEU A 31 2.76 -6.70 -13.69
N ALA A 32 1.72 -6.44 -14.49
CA ALA A 32 1.85 -5.66 -15.73
C ALA A 32 2.36 -4.24 -15.50
N ALA A 33 1.98 -3.61 -14.38
CA ALA A 33 2.51 -2.32 -13.98
C ALA A 33 4.00 -2.40 -13.59
N MET A 34 4.39 -3.41 -12.81
CA MET A 34 5.81 -3.63 -12.44
C MET A 34 6.70 -3.95 -13.64
N ASP A 35 6.14 -4.63 -14.66
CA ASP A 35 6.80 -4.97 -15.92
C ASP A 35 6.79 -3.81 -16.94
N SER A 36 6.16 -2.68 -16.63
CA SER A 36 6.13 -1.54 -17.56
C SER A 36 7.53 -0.92 -17.70
N GLU A 37 7.93 -0.67 -18.94
CA GLU A 37 9.12 0.12 -19.24
C GLU A 37 8.78 1.63 -19.24
N PRO A 38 9.71 2.49 -18.80
CA PRO A 38 9.53 3.93 -18.90
C PRO A 38 9.57 4.37 -20.36
N VAL A 39 8.76 5.36 -20.70
CA VAL A 39 8.77 5.98 -22.04
C VAL A 39 9.99 6.86 -22.21
N ILE A 40 10.41 7.53 -21.13
CA ILE A 40 11.57 8.43 -21.12
C ILE A 40 12.34 8.19 -19.83
N ILE A 41 13.66 8.09 -19.95
CA ILE A 41 14.60 8.21 -18.83
C ILE A 41 15.30 9.55 -18.96
N VAL A 42 15.19 10.39 -17.94
CA VAL A 42 15.73 11.77 -17.99
C VAL A 42 17.25 11.71 -18.07
N GLY A 43 17.82 12.26 -19.14
CA GLY A 43 19.27 12.35 -19.32
C GLY A 43 19.91 11.13 -19.97
N ASP A 44 19.15 10.20 -20.54
CA ASP A 44 19.66 9.20 -21.48
C ASP A 44 19.60 9.79 -22.90
N ASP A 45 20.75 9.89 -23.56
CA ASP A 45 21.06 10.85 -24.63
C ASP A 45 20.45 10.51 -26.01
N GLY A 46 19.37 9.73 -26.05
CA GLY A 46 18.78 9.17 -27.28
C GLY A 46 17.57 9.91 -27.83
N GLY A 47 17.73 11.21 -28.13
CA GLY A 47 16.94 12.00 -29.09
C GLY A 47 15.46 11.67 -29.37
N ASP A 48 14.54 12.14 -28.53
CA ASP A 48 13.24 12.73 -28.98
C ASP A 48 12.59 13.65 -27.93
N ALA A 49 13.39 14.47 -27.23
CA ALA A 49 12.92 15.27 -26.10
C ALA A 49 12.79 16.78 -26.40
N LEU A 50 12.78 17.23 -27.66
CA LEU A 50 12.67 18.67 -27.95
C LEU A 50 11.29 19.23 -27.58
N SER A 51 10.21 18.48 -27.86
CA SER A 51 8.83 18.89 -27.58
C SER A 51 8.53 19.01 -26.09
N TYR A 52 9.24 18.25 -25.24
CA TYR A 52 9.02 18.18 -23.79
C TYR A 52 10.23 18.67 -22.99
N ARG A 53 11.23 19.29 -23.64
CA ARG A 53 12.52 19.66 -23.04
C ARG A 53 12.36 20.48 -21.77
N ARG A 54 11.46 21.48 -21.79
CA ARG A 54 11.18 22.34 -20.62
C ARG A 54 10.58 21.58 -19.44
N LEU A 55 9.67 20.63 -19.71
CA LEU A 55 9.03 19.81 -18.68
C LEU A 55 10.04 18.78 -18.12
N ILE A 56 10.82 18.14 -18.98
CA ILE A 56 11.78 17.12 -18.58
C ILE A 56 12.93 17.72 -17.75
N GLN A 57 13.36 18.95 -18.04
CA GLN A 57 14.41 19.65 -17.31
C GLN A 57 14.07 19.97 -15.84
N SER A 58 12.80 19.93 -15.44
CA SER A 58 12.42 20.10 -14.03
C SER A 58 12.59 18.82 -13.20
N PHE A 59 12.90 17.69 -13.82
CA PHE A 59 13.12 16.42 -13.15
C PHE A 59 14.62 16.10 -13.02
N ALA A 60 14.98 15.35 -11.98
CA ALA A 60 16.36 14.91 -11.78
C ALA A 60 16.79 13.93 -12.87
N PRO A 61 18.07 13.92 -13.29
CA PRO A 61 18.61 12.88 -14.16
C PRO A 61 18.37 11.47 -13.59
N GLY A 62 18.05 10.52 -14.46
CA GLY A 62 17.67 9.15 -14.09
C GLY A 62 16.19 8.98 -13.70
N THR A 63 15.40 10.06 -13.65
CA THR A 63 13.95 9.95 -13.42
C THR A 63 13.28 9.15 -14.53
N LYS A 64 12.48 8.16 -14.16
CA LYS A 64 11.71 7.33 -15.10
C LYS A 64 10.31 7.91 -15.30
N LEU A 65 9.98 8.30 -16.52
CA LEU A 65 8.67 8.85 -16.88
C LEU A 65 7.88 7.78 -17.63
N TYR A 66 6.70 7.47 -17.12
CA TYR A 66 5.82 6.43 -17.65
C TYR A 66 4.59 7.05 -18.31
N ARG A 67 4.03 6.35 -19.31
CA ARG A 67 2.78 6.78 -19.98
C ARG A 67 1.60 6.85 -19.02
N HIS A 68 1.60 5.99 -18.00
CA HIS A 68 0.54 5.84 -17.03
C HIS A 68 1.08 6.05 -15.62
N ALA A 69 0.21 6.54 -14.73
CA ALA A 69 0.50 6.66 -13.31
C ALA A 69 1.00 5.31 -12.78
N GLN A 70 2.21 5.29 -12.26
CA GLN A 70 2.72 4.11 -11.59
C GLN A 70 1.98 3.98 -10.26
N PRO A 71 1.68 2.75 -9.82
CA PRO A 71 1.23 2.52 -8.45
C PRO A 71 2.20 3.26 -7.53
N ALA A 72 1.70 4.24 -6.78
CA ALA A 72 2.54 4.92 -5.81
C ALA A 72 3.12 3.83 -4.89
N PRO A 73 4.41 3.89 -4.54
CA PRO A 73 4.92 3.12 -3.43
C PRO A 73 4.15 3.60 -2.20
N VAL A 74 3.03 2.93 -1.91
CA VAL A 74 2.45 2.96 -0.59
C VAL A 74 3.55 2.30 0.22
N VAL A 75 4.31 3.10 0.97
CA VAL A 75 5.09 2.55 2.07
C VAL A 75 4.02 2.30 3.13
N PRO A 76 3.45 1.09 3.25
CA PRO A 76 2.60 0.83 4.39
C PRO A 76 3.46 1.14 5.61
N GLY A 77 2.94 1.98 6.51
CA GLY A 77 3.59 2.18 7.80
C GLY A 77 3.95 0.81 8.37
N LYS A 78 5.19 0.67 8.86
CA LYS A 78 5.67 -0.57 9.45
C LYS A 78 4.66 -1.06 10.49
N TRP A 79 4.28 -2.33 10.43
CA TRP A 79 3.47 -2.96 11.48
C TRP A 79 4.21 -2.87 12.81
N ILE A 80 3.55 -2.28 13.81
CA ILE A 80 4.07 -2.07 15.16
C ILE A 80 3.50 -3.18 16.05
N PRO A 81 4.35 -3.99 16.72
CA PRO A 81 3.88 -4.94 17.71
C PRO A 81 3.16 -4.24 18.86
N VAL A 82 2.03 -4.79 19.29
CA VAL A 82 1.25 -4.30 20.45
C VAL A 82 2.09 -4.27 21.73
N SER A 83 3.00 -5.24 21.88
CA SER A 83 3.95 -5.32 23.00
C SER A 83 5.03 -4.25 22.97
N GLU A 84 5.36 -3.71 21.79
CA GLU A 84 6.34 -2.63 21.65
C GLU A 84 5.71 -1.28 21.95
N ARG A 85 4.53 -1.03 21.38
CA ARG A 85 3.83 0.24 21.54
C ARG A 85 2.33 0.06 21.27
N MET A 86 1.51 0.63 22.14
CA MET A 86 0.07 0.80 21.89
C MET A 86 -0.22 2.16 21.24
N PRO A 87 -1.23 2.28 20.36
CA PRO A 87 -1.74 3.57 19.89
C PRO A 87 -2.33 4.41 21.02
N GLU A 88 -2.68 5.65 20.71
CA GLU A 88 -3.44 6.50 21.62
C GLU A 88 -4.90 6.05 21.69
N ILE A 89 -5.56 6.35 22.81
CA ILE A 89 -6.98 6.00 22.99
C ILE A 89 -7.80 6.82 22.00
N GLY A 90 -8.70 6.16 21.26
CA GLY A 90 -9.49 6.74 20.18
C GLY A 90 -8.84 6.67 18.80
N ASP A 91 -7.59 6.21 18.68
CA ASP A 91 -6.96 6.02 17.38
C ASP A 91 -7.64 4.88 16.61
N ILE A 92 -8.04 5.18 15.37
CA ILE A 92 -8.50 4.18 14.39
C ILE A 92 -7.29 3.68 13.60
N VAL A 93 -7.03 2.38 13.69
CA VAL A 93 -5.85 1.72 13.12
C VAL A 93 -6.22 0.46 12.38
N LEU A 94 -5.32 0.02 11.50
CA LEU A 94 -5.35 -1.34 10.98
C LEU A 94 -4.72 -2.26 12.02
N THR A 95 -5.34 -3.42 12.25
CA THR A 95 -4.91 -4.43 13.22
C THR A 95 -4.70 -5.77 12.50
N ALA A 96 -3.72 -6.55 12.93
CA ALA A 96 -3.41 -7.86 12.36
C ALA A 96 -3.48 -8.98 13.41
N MET A 97 -4.20 -10.05 13.09
CA MET A 97 -4.27 -11.28 13.88
C MET A 97 -4.46 -12.49 12.96
N GLY A 98 -3.61 -13.52 13.10
CA GLY A 98 -3.76 -14.79 12.37
C GLY A 98 -3.72 -14.69 10.84
N GLY A 99 -3.08 -13.65 10.29
CA GLY A 99 -3.04 -13.39 8.84
C GLY A 99 -4.22 -12.57 8.30
N VAL A 100 -5.16 -12.16 9.16
CA VAL A 100 -6.31 -11.31 8.81
C VAL A 100 -6.06 -9.87 9.27
N VAL A 101 -6.42 -8.90 8.44
CA VAL A 101 -6.39 -7.47 8.76
C VAL A 101 -7.80 -6.98 9.08
N ASN A 102 -7.93 -6.22 10.17
CA ASN A 102 -9.19 -5.59 10.59
C ASN A 102 -8.98 -4.10 10.87
N VAL A 103 -10.06 -3.31 10.85
CA VAL A 103 -10.04 -1.92 11.34
C VAL A 103 -10.50 -1.93 12.79
N GLY A 104 -9.65 -1.42 13.68
CA GLY A 104 -9.91 -1.36 15.11
C GLY A 104 -9.69 0.04 15.68
N GLU A 105 -10.47 0.39 16.70
CA GLU A 105 -10.27 1.56 17.53
C GLU A 105 -9.57 1.15 18.82
N THR A 106 -8.59 1.94 19.28
CA THR A 106 -7.91 1.68 20.55
C THR A 106 -8.74 2.22 21.70
N GLU A 107 -9.16 1.32 22.59
CA GLU A 107 -9.92 1.65 23.79
C GLU A 107 -9.12 1.36 25.06
N CYS A 108 -9.63 1.83 26.20
CA CYS A 108 -9.05 1.59 27.51
C CYS A 108 -10.12 1.08 28.48
N SER A 109 -9.82 0.00 29.21
CA SER A 109 -10.71 -0.51 30.25
C SER A 109 -10.50 0.23 31.57
N ALA A 110 -11.40 0.01 32.52
CA ALA A 110 -11.27 0.50 33.89
C ALA A 110 -9.98 0.04 34.60
N ALA A 111 -9.33 -1.02 34.10
CA ALA A 111 -8.05 -1.52 34.61
C ALA A 111 -6.83 -0.80 34.00
N ASN A 112 -7.03 0.27 33.22
CA ASN A 112 -6.00 0.93 32.40
C ASN A 112 -5.34 0.03 31.34
N CYS A 113 -5.93 -1.13 31.04
CA CYS A 113 -5.48 -1.99 29.95
C CYS A 113 -6.05 -1.46 28.64
N ARG A 114 -5.17 -1.21 27.66
CA ARG A 114 -5.58 -0.84 26.30
C ARG A 114 -5.87 -2.09 25.48
N PHE A 115 -6.94 -2.04 24.69
CA PHE A 115 -7.35 -3.12 23.78
C PHE A 115 -7.92 -2.52 22.49
N PHE A 116 -8.15 -3.35 21.49
CA PHE A 116 -8.73 -2.93 20.22
C PHE A 116 -10.17 -3.37 20.12
N THR A 117 -11.07 -2.49 19.68
CA THR A 117 -12.44 -2.85 19.34
C THR A 117 -12.63 -2.75 17.84
N SER A 118 -13.16 -3.79 17.21
CA SER A 118 -13.53 -3.76 15.80
C SER A 118 -14.56 -2.67 15.56
N VAL A 119 -14.28 -1.72 14.66
CA VAL A 119 -15.24 -0.67 14.29
C VAL A 119 -16.49 -1.21 13.56
N ILE A 120 -16.40 -2.42 12.99
CA ILE A 120 -17.51 -3.07 12.28
C ILE A 120 -18.40 -3.87 13.25
N SER A 121 -17.81 -4.78 14.02
CA SER A 121 -18.53 -5.72 14.88
C SER A 121 -18.69 -5.28 16.35
N GLY A 122 -17.99 -4.24 16.79
CA GLY A 122 -17.96 -3.81 18.20
C GLY A 122 -17.30 -4.81 19.15
N ARG A 123 -16.64 -5.85 18.65
CA ARG A 123 -15.99 -6.88 19.46
C ARG A 123 -14.52 -6.57 19.69
N GLU A 124 -14.01 -6.96 20.85
CA GLU A 124 -12.58 -6.91 21.14
C GLU A 124 -11.79 -7.76 20.14
N LEU A 125 -10.72 -7.19 19.60
CA LEU A 125 -9.82 -7.80 18.65
C LEU A 125 -8.52 -8.20 19.37
N PRO A 126 -8.12 -9.49 19.36
CA PRO A 126 -6.85 -9.93 19.91
C PRO A 126 -5.70 -9.63 18.93
N ALA A 127 -5.51 -8.35 18.59
CA ALA A 127 -4.50 -7.91 17.64
C ALA A 127 -3.08 -8.14 18.20
N THR A 128 -2.16 -8.57 17.33
CA THR A 128 -0.73 -8.73 17.68
C THR A 128 0.10 -7.56 17.18
N HIS A 129 -0.34 -6.94 16.08
CA HIS A 129 0.31 -5.80 15.44
C HIS A 129 -0.74 -4.80 14.97
N TRP A 130 -0.33 -3.54 14.85
CA TRP A 130 -1.14 -2.47 14.29
C TRP A 130 -0.34 -1.55 13.38
N MET A 131 -1.02 -0.77 12.54
CA MET A 131 -0.44 0.34 11.79
C MET A 131 -1.46 1.47 11.61
N PRO A 132 -1.04 2.74 11.48
CA PRO A 132 -1.97 3.83 11.20
C PRO A 132 -2.67 3.61 9.84
N LEU A 133 -3.86 4.21 9.70
CA LEU A 133 -4.54 4.22 8.41
C LEU A 133 -3.66 4.90 7.35
N PRO A 134 -3.63 4.38 6.11
CA PRO A 134 -2.91 5.03 5.02
C PRO A 134 -3.52 6.41 4.77
N ALA A 135 -2.69 7.35 4.31
CA ALA A 135 -3.19 8.65 3.88
C ALA A 135 -4.27 8.48 2.81
N ALA A 136 -5.32 9.31 2.88
CA ALA A 136 -6.38 9.29 1.88
C ALA A 136 -5.78 9.47 0.47
N PRO A 137 -6.33 8.79 -0.55
CA PRO A 137 -5.89 8.99 -1.93
C PRO A 137 -5.98 10.47 -2.28
N GLN A 138 -4.88 11.05 -2.76
CA GLN A 138 -4.90 12.42 -3.29
C GLN A 138 -5.56 12.37 -4.66
N GLU A 139 -6.65 13.12 -4.85
CA GLU A 139 -7.19 13.34 -6.18
C GLU A 139 -6.12 14.01 -7.04
N VAL A 140 -5.71 13.32 -8.11
CA VAL A 140 -4.89 13.93 -9.15
C VAL A 140 -5.80 14.90 -9.86
N ASN A 141 -5.67 16.19 -9.52
CA ASN A 141 -6.40 17.28 -10.15
C ASN A 141 -6.08 17.23 -11.66
N ARG A 142 -7.03 16.75 -12.45
CA ARG A 142 -6.94 16.74 -13.90
C ARG A 142 -7.39 18.10 -14.38
N GLU A 143 -6.44 19.01 -14.59
CA GLU A 143 -6.63 20.17 -15.46
C GLU A 143 -6.54 19.77 -16.94
#